data_AF-A0A1H2YM71-F1
#
_entry.id   AF-A0A1H2YM71-F1
#
_cell.length_a   1.000
_cell.length_b   1.000
_cell.length_c   1.000
_cell.angle_alpha   90.00
_cell.angle_beta   90.00
_cell.angle_gamma   90.00
#
_symmetry.space_group_name_H-M   'P 1'
#
loop_
_entity.id
_entity.type
_entity.pdbx_description
1 polymer ?
#
loop_
_entity_poly.entity_id
_entity_poly.type
_entity_poly.pdbx_seq_one_letter_code
_entity_poly.pdbx_strand_id
1 'polypeptide(L)'
;MAGRYAQLEPLNAEAHAALLFRAFEGQDQLWHYMYDGPFSSSAQFHRWVREVETKDDPLFYAIKNLETGHIEGVASYLRIAPEAGSIEVGSITFGPALQRTRAATDAMYLMMKWAFEAGYRRYEWKCNALNMPSRRAAQRLGFSYEGIFRQAAVVKGRNRDTAWFAAIDAEWPGLREAFEAWLSPANFDAEGKQRERLGDLTSLVRVSSDPLT
;
A
#
# COMPACT_ATOMS: atom_id res chain seq x y z
N MET A 1 9.58 -10.45 3.89
CA MET A 1 9.43 -9.78 5.20
C MET A 1 8.19 -10.35 5.88
N ALA A 2 8.23 -10.66 7.18
CA ALA A 2 7.10 -11.28 7.88
C ALA A 2 6.67 -10.43 9.08
N GLY A 3 5.36 -10.21 9.21
CA GLY A 3 4.70 -9.52 10.30
C GLY A 3 3.84 -10.48 11.12
N ARG A 4 2.86 -9.92 11.85
CA ARG A 4 1.95 -10.69 12.71
C ARG A 4 0.78 -11.29 11.91
N TYR A 5 0.26 -10.54 10.94
CA TYR A 5 -0.92 -10.86 10.15
C TYR A 5 -0.62 -10.95 8.66
N ALA A 6 0.49 -10.38 8.19
CA ALA A 6 0.90 -10.43 6.80
C ALA A 6 2.33 -10.92 6.60
N GLN A 7 2.57 -11.50 5.44
CA GLN A 7 3.91 -11.79 4.93
C GLN A 7 4.04 -11.21 3.52
N LEU A 8 5.17 -10.54 3.29
CA LEU A 8 5.56 -9.98 2.00
C LEU A 8 6.61 -10.89 1.35
N GLU A 9 6.29 -11.39 0.16
CA GLU A 9 7.14 -12.26 -0.64
C GLU A 9 7.50 -11.52 -1.93
N PRO A 10 8.78 -11.51 -2.37
CA PRO A 10 9.12 -10.95 -3.67
C PRO A 10 8.20 -11.52 -4.75
N LEU A 11 7.65 -10.64 -5.60
CA LEU A 11 6.69 -11.07 -6.59
C LEU A 11 7.33 -12.09 -7.55
N ASN A 12 6.60 -13.17 -7.86
CA ASN A 12 7.04 -14.26 -8.70
C ASN A 12 5.84 -14.79 -9.47
N ALA A 13 5.93 -14.87 -10.79
CA ALA A 13 4.79 -15.18 -11.64
C ALA A 13 4.31 -16.62 -11.46
N GLU A 14 5.22 -17.58 -11.36
CA GLU A 14 4.86 -18.99 -11.19
C GLU A 14 4.19 -19.23 -9.84
N ALA A 15 4.71 -18.61 -8.78
CA ALA A 15 4.17 -18.77 -7.44
C ALA A 15 2.88 -17.95 -7.23
N HIS A 16 2.78 -16.74 -7.78
CA HIS A 16 1.79 -15.75 -7.32
C HIS A 16 0.74 -15.37 -8.38
N ALA A 17 1.03 -15.43 -9.69
CA ALA A 17 0.16 -14.81 -10.68
C ALA A 17 -1.25 -15.42 -10.73
N ALA A 18 -1.36 -16.75 -10.68
CA ALA A 18 -2.65 -17.43 -10.68
C ALA A 18 -3.47 -17.13 -9.41
N LEU A 19 -2.80 -17.05 -8.25
CA LEU A 19 -3.42 -16.75 -6.96
C LEU A 19 -3.93 -15.31 -6.92
N LEU A 20 -3.10 -14.36 -7.35
CA LEU A 20 -3.45 -12.94 -7.43
C LEU A 20 -4.59 -12.69 -8.44
N PHE A 21 -4.54 -13.32 -9.62
CA PHE A 21 -5.61 -13.19 -10.60
C PHE A 21 -6.95 -13.64 -10.03
N ARG A 22 -6.98 -14.78 -9.31
CA ARG A 22 -8.18 -15.24 -8.60
C ARG A 22 -8.61 -14.25 -7.51
N ALA A 23 -7.69 -13.66 -6.76
CA ALA A 23 -8.00 -12.67 -5.72
C ALA A 23 -8.63 -11.37 -6.28
N PHE A 24 -8.43 -11.08 -7.56
CA PHE A 24 -8.95 -9.87 -8.24
C PHE A 24 -10.11 -10.15 -9.19
N GLU A 25 -10.51 -11.42 -9.36
CA GLU A 25 -11.53 -11.82 -10.33
C GLU A 25 -12.88 -11.13 -10.08
N GLY A 26 -13.46 -10.58 -11.15
CA GLY A 26 -14.73 -9.84 -11.08
C GLY A 26 -14.64 -8.46 -10.41
N GLN A 27 -13.43 -7.94 -10.17
CA GLN A 27 -13.20 -6.66 -9.47
C GLN A 27 -12.54 -5.61 -10.38
N ASP A 28 -13.14 -5.34 -11.55
CA ASP A 28 -12.59 -4.41 -12.55
C ASP A 28 -12.32 -3.00 -11.99
N GLN A 29 -13.09 -2.58 -11.00
CA GLN A 29 -12.94 -1.30 -10.33
C GLN A 29 -11.60 -1.11 -9.61
N LEU A 30 -10.87 -2.19 -9.28
CA LEU A 30 -9.52 -2.11 -8.72
C LEU A 30 -8.56 -1.38 -9.66
N TRP A 31 -8.80 -1.48 -10.97
CA TRP A 31 -7.91 -0.93 -12.00
C TRP A 31 -8.28 0.51 -12.41
N HIS A 32 -9.39 1.07 -11.92
CA HIS A 32 -9.91 2.37 -12.36
C HIS A 32 -8.89 3.51 -12.27
N TYR A 33 -8.08 3.54 -11.22
CA TYR A 33 -7.08 4.58 -10.98
C TYR A 33 -5.62 4.11 -11.15
N MET A 34 -5.43 2.87 -11.60
CA MET A 34 -4.12 2.27 -11.82
C MET A 34 -3.62 2.57 -13.25
N TYR A 35 -2.30 2.57 -13.43
CA TYR A 35 -1.69 2.64 -14.76
C TYR A 35 -1.96 1.36 -15.55
N ASP A 36 -1.75 0.22 -14.89
CA ASP A 36 -1.99 -1.11 -15.44
C ASP A 36 -3.45 -1.56 -15.36
N GLY A 37 -3.74 -2.65 -16.07
CA GLY A 37 -5.04 -3.30 -16.11
C GLY A 37 -6.13 -2.47 -16.84
N PRO A 38 -7.39 -2.93 -16.83
CA PRO A 38 -7.82 -4.23 -16.30
C PRO A 38 -7.22 -5.39 -17.09
N PHE A 39 -7.20 -6.57 -16.48
CA PHE A 39 -6.69 -7.79 -17.10
C PHE A 39 -7.85 -8.71 -17.45
N SER A 40 -8.05 -9.00 -18.73
CA SER A 40 -9.18 -9.80 -19.23
C SER A 40 -8.96 -11.31 -19.14
N SER A 41 -7.76 -11.75 -18.77
CA SER A 41 -7.43 -13.18 -18.63
C SER A 41 -6.26 -13.41 -17.68
N SER A 42 -6.21 -14.61 -17.11
CA SER A 42 -5.08 -15.09 -16.31
C SER A 42 -3.77 -15.05 -17.09
N ALA A 43 -3.80 -15.36 -18.40
CA ALA A 43 -2.63 -15.28 -19.27
C ALA A 43 -2.10 -13.85 -19.43
N GLN A 44 -2.99 -12.85 -19.53
CA GLN A 44 -2.58 -11.44 -19.59
C GLN A 44 -1.98 -10.99 -18.25
N PHE A 45 -2.61 -11.36 -17.14
CA PHE A 45 -2.09 -11.04 -15.81
C PHE A 45 -0.74 -11.70 -15.55
N HIS A 46 -0.57 -12.98 -15.89
CA HIS A 46 0.70 -13.69 -15.76
C HIS A 46 1.82 -13.04 -16.57
N ARG A 47 1.55 -12.60 -17.81
CA ARG A 47 2.54 -11.86 -18.61
C ARG A 47 2.96 -10.56 -17.93
N TRP A 48 2.02 -9.82 -17.36
CA TRP A 48 2.34 -8.61 -16.61
C TRP A 48 3.21 -8.93 -15.38
N VAL A 49 2.86 -9.96 -14.59
CA VAL A 49 3.68 -10.37 -13.44
C VAL A 49 5.09 -10.77 -13.87
N ARG A 50 5.23 -11.55 -14.96
CA ARG A 50 6.54 -11.92 -15.53
C ARG A 50 7.38 -10.72 -15.96
N GLU A 51 6.73 -9.67 -16.45
CA GLU A 51 7.43 -8.44 -16.83
C GLU A 51 7.95 -7.69 -15.61
N VAL A 52 7.13 -7.57 -14.56
CA VAL A 52 7.46 -6.72 -13.39
C VAL A 52 8.31 -7.44 -12.34
N GLU A 53 8.28 -8.78 -12.25
CA GLU A 53 9.06 -9.53 -11.24
C GLU A 53 10.58 -9.38 -11.39
N THR A 54 11.04 -8.97 -12.58
CA THR A 54 12.46 -8.80 -12.90
C THR A 54 12.96 -7.36 -12.74
N LYS A 55 12.06 -6.43 -12.37
CA LYS A 55 12.38 -5.01 -12.22
C LYS A 55 12.86 -4.71 -10.80
N ASP A 56 13.86 -3.84 -10.71
CA ASP A 56 14.31 -3.25 -9.44
C ASP A 56 13.51 -2.00 -9.07
N ASP A 57 12.83 -1.37 -10.04
CA ASP A 57 11.89 -0.27 -9.85
C ASP A 57 10.80 -0.29 -10.95
N PRO A 58 9.50 -0.49 -10.61
CA PRO A 58 9.00 -0.81 -9.27
C PRO A 58 9.43 -2.21 -8.80
N LEU A 59 9.84 -2.34 -7.53
CA LEU A 59 10.13 -3.61 -6.85
C LEU A 59 8.88 -4.14 -6.16
N PHE A 60 8.29 -5.20 -6.72
CA PHE A 60 7.01 -5.74 -6.28
C PHE A 60 7.10 -6.85 -5.22
N TYR A 61 6.11 -6.86 -4.33
CA TYR A 61 5.87 -7.90 -3.33
C TYR A 61 4.43 -8.41 -3.42
N ALA A 62 4.26 -9.72 -3.40
CA ALA A 62 2.99 -10.37 -3.12
C ALA A 62 2.69 -10.32 -1.61
N ILE A 63 1.43 -10.14 -1.26
CA ILE A 63 0.95 -10.02 0.12
C ILE A 63 0.18 -11.28 0.47
N LYS A 64 0.76 -12.07 1.36
CA LYS A 64 0.11 -13.21 1.99
C LYS A 64 -0.60 -12.77 3.25
N ASN A 65 -1.90 -13.01 3.32
CA ASN A 65 -2.67 -12.88 4.55
C ASN A 65 -2.46 -14.15 5.38
N LEU A 66 -1.83 -14.00 6.56
CA LEU A 66 -1.50 -15.14 7.41
C LEU A 66 -2.73 -15.72 8.13
N GLU A 67 -3.81 -14.96 8.24
CA GLU A 67 -5.06 -15.45 8.85
C GLU A 67 -5.80 -16.40 7.91
N THR A 68 -5.79 -16.12 6.60
CA THR A 68 -6.42 -16.96 5.58
C THR A 68 -5.47 -17.95 4.92
N GLY A 69 -4.16 -17.68 4.98
CA GLY A 69 -3.12 -18.44 4.29
C GLY A 69 -2.97 -18.11 2.79
N HIS A 70 -3.74 -17.16 2.26
CA HIS A 70 -3.80 -16.88 0.82
C HIS A 70 -2.96 -15.66 0.40
N ILE A 71 -2.54 -15.65 -0.87
CA ILE A 71 -2.01 -14.45 -1.56
C ILE A 71 -3.20 -13.61 -2.01
N GLU A 72 -3.36 -12.42 -1.45
CA GLU A 72 -4.59 -11.61 -1.60
C GLU A 72 -4.34 -10.18 -2.08
N GLY A 73 -3.09 -9.81 -2.34
CA GLY A 73 -2.76 -8.49 -2.84
C GLY A 73 -1.31 -8.36 -3.27
N VAL A 74 -1.00 -7.19 -3.82
CA VAL A 74 0.33 -6.82 -4.28
C VAL A 74 0.60 -5.35 -3.93
N ALA A 75 1.86 -5.02 -3.63
CA ALA A 75 2.34 -3.65 -3.49
C ALA A 75 3.80 -3.58 -3.95
N SER A 76 4.30 -2.38 -4.22
CA SER A 76 5.70 -2.18 -4.65
C SER A 76 6.34 -1.01 -3.95
N TYR A 77 7.67 -1.06 -3.87
CA TYR A 77 8.45 0.17 -3.82
C TYR A 77 8.70 0.67 -5.23
N LEU A 78 8.66 1.98 -5.43
CA LEU A 78 8.94 2.59 -6.71
C LEU A 78 9.54 3.99 -6.55
N ARG A 79 10.05 4.56 -7.65
CA ARG A 79 10.75 5.84 -7.65
C ARG A 79 11.82 5.88 -6.55
N ILE A 80 12.63 4.83 -6.54
CA ILE A 80 13.64 4.57 -5.53
C ILE A 80 14.81 5.52 -5.79
N ALA A 81 15.07 6.43 -4.86
CA ALA A 81 16.13 7.43 -4.95
C ALA A 81 17.04 7.34 -3.72
N PRO A 82 17.98 6.38 -3.66
CA PRO A 82 18.86 6.17 -2.51
C PRO A 82 19.70 7.39 -2.17
N GLU A 83 20.15 8.15 -3.17
CA GLU A 83 20.93 9.37 -3.02
C GLU A 83 20.19 10.49 -2.28
N ALA A 84 18.86 10.52 -2.42
CA ALA A 84 17.99 11.45 -1.70
C ALA A 84 17.43 10.84 -0.40
N GLY A 85 17.61 9.53 -0.19
CA GLY A 85 16.92 8.79 0.87
C GLY A 85 15.40 8.86 0.71
N SER A 86 14.87 8.84 -0.52
CA SER A 86 13.44 8.89 -0.79
C SER A 86 12.95 7.64 -1.52
N ILE A 87 11.79 7.12 -1.12
CA ILE A 87 11.17 5.94 -1.72
C ILE A 87 9.65 6.03 -1.64
N GLU A 88 8.95 5.57 -2.67
CA GLU A 88 7.50 5.56 -2.71
C GLU A 88 6.99 4.13 -2.48
N VAL A 89 5.86 4.00 -1.78
CA VAL A 89 5.02 2.80 -1.84
C VAL A 89 3.84 3.03 -2.75
N GLY A 90 3.65 2.11 -3.69
CA GLY A 90 2.66 2.30 -4.73
C GLY A 90 2.40 1.01 -5.50
N SER A 91 1.65 1.15 -6.59
CA SER A 91 1.07 0.02 -7.32
C SER A 91 0.33 -0.97 -6.39
N ILE A 92 -0.30 -0.42 -5.34
CA ILE A 92 -0.99 -1.17 -4.30
C ILE A 92 -2.34 -1.65 -4.82
N THR A 93 -2.52 -2.96 -4.89
CA THR A 93 -3.78 -3.59 -5.29
C THR A 93 -4.13 -4.68 -4.29
N PHE A 94 -5.15 -4.43 -3.47
CA PHE A 94 -5.69 -5.41 -2.52
C PHE A 94 -6.97 -6.00 -3.06
N GLY A 95 -7.04 -7.33 -3.12
CA GLY A 95 -8.27 -8.06 -3.38
C GLY A 95 -9.28 -7.82 -2.25
N PRO A 96 -10.59 -8.02 -2.49
CA PRO A 96 -11.63 -7.71 -1.51
C PRO A 96 -11.42 -8.38 -0.15
N ALA A 97 -10.89 -9.61 -0.14
CA ALA A 97 -10.60 -10.37 1.09
C ALA A 97 -9.52 -9.71 1.98
N LEU A 98 -8.57 -8.99 1.37
CA LEU A 98 -7.50 -8.31 2.08
C LEU A 98 -7.93 -6.91 2.56
N GLN A 99 -8.84 -6.25 1.84
CA GLN A 99 -9.23 -4.86 2.15
C GLN A 99 -9.81 -4.73 3.56
N ARG A 100 -9.39 -3.68 4.28
CA ARG A 100 -9.86 -3.36 5.64
C ARG A 100 -9.60 -4.45 6.68
N THR A 101 -8.59 -5.30 6.46
CA THR A 101 -8.12 -6.30 7.43
C THR A 101 -6.90 -5.82 8.22
N ARG A 102 -6.53 -6.58 9.25
CA ARG A 102 -5.26 -6.44 9.96
C ARG A 102 -4.08 -6.71 9.04
N ALA A 103 -4.15 -7.76 8.23
CA ALA A 103 -3.13 -8.12 7.24
C ALA A 103 -2.84 -6.98 6.26
N ALA A 104 -3.85 -6.26 5.75
CA ALA A 104 -3.62 -5.09 4.89
C ALA A 104 -2.82 -3.98 5.58
N THR A 105 -3.13 -3.71 6.85
CA THR A 105 -2.41 -2.69 7.62
C THR A 105 -1.00 -3.15 7.97
N ASP A 106 -0.84 -4.41 8.37
CA ASP A 106 0.44 -5.02 8.70
C ASP A 106 1.39 -5.05 7.48
N ALA A 107 0.86 -5.35 6.28
CA ALA A 107 1.63 -5.28 5.04
C ALA A 107 2.21 -3.87 4.80
N MET A 108 1.40 -2.82 4.98
CA MET A 108 1.87 -1.43 4.83
C MET A 108 2.83 -1.01 5.94
N TYR A 109 2.61 -1.48 7.17
CA TYR A 109 3.54 -1.28 8.28
C TYR A 109 4.90 -1.91 7.99
N LEU A 110 4.95 -3.17 7.54
CA LEU A 110 6.18 -3.85 7.17
C LEU A 110 6.96 -3.11 6.10
N MET A 111 6.27 -2.57 5.09
CA MET A 111 6.93 -1.80 4.03
C MET A 111 7.48 -0.47 4.55
N MET A 112 6.67 0.28 5.31
CA MET A 112 7.11 1.54 5.92
C MET A 112 8.29 1.32 6.87
N LYS A 113 8.21 0.28 7.70
CA LYS A 113 9.25 -0.13 8.64
C LYS A 113 10.57 -0.40 7.94
N TRP A 114 10.54 -1.24 6.90
CA TRP A 114 11.74 -1.57 6.15
C TRP A 114 12.36 -0.33 5.51
N ALA A 115 11.56 0.57 4.92
CA ALA A 115 12.09 1.78 4.29
C ALA A 115 12.87 2.65 5.29
N PHE A 116 12.30 2.94 6.45
CA PHE A 116 12.98 3.74 7.48
C PHE A 116 14.16 3.01 8.12
N GLU A 117 14.06 1.70 8.37
CA GLU A 117 15.18 0.90 8.90
C GLU A 117 16.35 0.77 7.90
N ALA A 118 16.06 0.82 6.60
CA ALA A 118 17.06 0.87 5.54
C ALA A 118 17.73 2.26 5.40
N GLY A 119 17.30 3.26 6.18
CA GLY A 119 17.89 4.59 6.21
C GLY A 119 17.26 5.60 5.25
N TYR A 120 16.12 5.28 4.63
CA TYR A 120 15.36 6.29 3.88
C TYR A 120 14.81 7.35 4.83
N ARG A 121 14.90 8.60 4.41
CA ARG A 121 14.46 9.77 5.15
C ARG A 121 13.04 10.19 4.83
N ARG A 122 12.52 9.72 3.68
CA ARG A 122 11.21 10.09 3.15
C ARG A 122 10.54 8.88 2.52
N TYR A 123 9.31 8.61 2.96
CA TYR A 123 8.45 7.54 2.47
C TYR A 123 7.17 8.12 1.88
N GLU A 124 6.96 7.94 0.59
CA GLU A 124 5.91 8.64 -0.16
C GLU A 124 4.71 7.73 -0.46
N TRP A 125 3.53 8.35 -0.50
CA TRP A 125 2.30 7.76 -1.05
C TRP A 125 1.67 8.72 -2.04
N LYS A 126 1.31 8.23 -3.22
CA LYS A 126 0.60 9.01 -4.25
C LYS A 126 -0.60 8.28 -4.79
N CYS A 127 -1.61 9.06 -5.15
CA CYS A 127 -2.78 8.53 -5.82
C CYS A 127 -3.41 9.58 -6.73
N ASN A 128 -4.29 9.13 -7.62
CA ASN A 128 -5.17 10.03 -8.34
C ASN A 128 -6.00 10.84 -7.32
N ALA A 129 -6.08 12.16 -7.51
CA ALA A 129 -6.79 13.05 -6.58
C ALA A 129 -8.28 12.70 -6.41
N LEU A 130 -8.89 12.00 -7.37
CA LEU A 130 -10.27 11.49 -7.32
C LEU A 130 -10.40 10.13 -6.59
N ASN A 131 -9.29 9.45 -6.29
CA ASN A 131 -9.29 8.17 -5.57
C ASN A 131 -9.41 8.37 -4.05
N MET A 132 -10.62 8.75 -3.61
CA MET A 132 -10.90 8.99 -2.19
C MET A 132 -10.56 7.81 -1.26
N PRO A 133 -10.81 6.54 -1.63
CA PRO A 133 -10.36 5.41 -0.81
C PRO A 133 -8.85 5.41 -0.55
N SER A 134 -8.02 5.68 -1.57
CA SER A 134 -6.56 5.73 -1.44
C SER A 134 -6.10 6.93 -0.61
N ARG A 135 -6.72 8.11 -0.79
CA ARG A 135 -6.43 9.31 0.02
C ARG A 135 -6.71 9.09 1.51
N ARG A 136 -7.87 8.51 1.83
CA ARG A 136 -8.23 8.14 3.22
C ARG A 136 -7.31 7.09 3.79
N ALA A 137 -6.84 6.14 2.97
CA ALA A 137 -5.86 5.14 3.40
C ALA A 137 -4.53 5.79 3.76
N ALA A 138 -4.00 6.69 2.92
CA ALA A 138 -2.76 7.42 3.21
C ALA A 138 -2.85 8.18 4.55
N GLN A 139 -3.92 8.95 4.76
CA GLN A 139 -4.13 9.66 6.02
C GLN A 139 -4.27 8.71 7.21
N ARG A 140 -5.08 7.64 7.10
CA ARG A 140 -5.22 6.62 8.15
C ARG A 140 -3.89 5.95 8.51
N LEU A 141 -2.99 5.79 7.55
CA LEU A 141 -1.67 5.17 7.75
C LEU A 141 -0.62 6.17 8.27
N GLY A 142 -0.99 7.42 8.50
CA GLY A 142 -0.11 8.43 9.09
C GLY A 142 0.72 9.25 8.11
N PHE A 143 0.43 9.19 6.81
CA PHE A 143 1.08 10.07 5.85
C PHE A 143 0.48 11.49 5.92
N SER A 144 1.34 12.49 6.05
CA SER A 144 1.00 13.91 6.00
C SER A 144 0.70 14.34 4.56
N TYR A 145 -0.35 15.15 4.35
CA TYR A 145 -0.73 15.65 3.03
C TYR A 145 0.14 16.85 2.61
N GLU A 146 0.67 16.83 1.39
CA GLU A 146 1.62 17.84 0.90
C GLU A 146 1.11 18.63 -0.31
N GLY A 147 0.01 18.21 -0.94
CA GLY A 147 -0.61 18.97 -2.02
C GLY A 147 -1.10 18.12 -3.19
N ILE A 148 -1.54 18.81 -4.24
CA ILE A 148 -1.96 18.22 -5.50
C ILE A 148 -1.17 18.82 -6.65
N PHE A 149 -0.56 17.94 -7.45
CA PHE A 149 -0.02 18.32 -8.75
C PHE A 149 -1.13 18.20 -9.78
N ARG A 150 -1.57 19.35 -10.30
CA ARG A 150 -2.61 19.45 -11.33
C ARG A 150 -2.03 19.00 -12.68
N GLN A 151 -2.82 18.26 -13.44
CA GLN A 151 -2.43 17.76 -14.77
C GLN A 151 -1.12 16.97 -14.77
N ALA A 152 -0.83 16.27 -13.66
CA ALA A 152 0.44 15.57 -13.48
C ALA A 152 0.64 14.42 -14.48
N ALA A 153 -0.45 13.80 -14.95
CA ALA A 153 -0.39 12.74 -15.95
C ALA A 153 -1.70 12.61 -16.75
N VAL A 154 -1.62 11.88 -17.86
CA VAL A 154 -2.79 11.31 -18.54
C VAL A 154 -2.75 9.81 -18.34
N VAL A 155 -3.80 9.24 -17.73
CA VAL A 155 -3.91 7.81 -17.47
C VAL A 155 -5.20 7.30 -18.10
N LYS A 156 -5.10 6.27 -18.95
CA LYS A 156 -6.24 5.66 -19.66
C LYS A 156 -7.11 6.71 -20.38
N GLY A 157 -6.44 7.66 -21.04
CA GLY A 157 -7.08 8.74 -21.81
C GLY A 157 -7.74 9.84 -20.98
N ARG A 158 -7.50 9.90 -19.66
CA ARG A 158 -8.11 10.90 -18.75
C ARG A 158 -7.05 11.68 -18.00
N ASN A 159 -7.36 12.94 -17.67
CA ASN A 159 -6.53 13.75 -16.78
C ASN A 159 -6.37 13.07 -15.42
N ARG A 160 -5.15 13.11 -14.88
CA ARG A 160 -4.83 12.71 -13.51
C ARG A 160 -4.12 13.86 -12.81
N ASP A 161 -4.86 14.49 -11.91
CA ASP A 161 -4.25 15.24 -10.82
C ASP A 161 -3.73 14.24 -9.79
N THR A 162 -2.53 14.47 -9.26
CA THR A 162 -1.90 13.55 -8.29
C THR A 162 -1.87 14.18 -6.92
N ALA A 163 -2.50 13.55 -5.93
CA ALA A 163 -2.40 13.92 -4.53
C ALA A 163 -1.14 13.29 -3.92
N TRP A 164 -0.38 14.09 -3.20
CA TRP A 164 0.91 13.73 -2.60
C TRP A 164 0.81 13.68 -1.08
N PHE A 165 1.37 12.61 -0.54
CA PHE A 165 1.49 12.40 0.89
C PHE A 165 2.87 11.81 1.21
N ALA A 166 3.37 12.08 2.41
CA ALA A 166 4.63 11.52 2.87
C ALA A 166 4.65 11.31 4.38
N ALA A 167 5.48 10.37 4.81
CA ALA A 167 6.00 10.29 6.16
C ALA A 167 7.53 10.49 6.12
N ILE A 168 8.11 11.05 7.17
CA ILE A 168 9.57 11.27 7.27
C ILE A 168 10.21 10.50 8.43
N ASP A 169 11.54 10.40 8.40
CA ASP A 169 12.36 9.74 9.43
C ASP A 169 12.06 10.22 10.86
N ALA A 170 11.85 11.52 11.06
CA ALA A 170 11.53 12.09 12.36
C ALA A 170 10.12 11.72 12.89
N GLU A 171 9.18 11.41 12.00
CA GLU A 171 7.81 10.98 12.34
C GLU A 171 7.77 9.46 12.62
N TRP A 172 8.71 8.70 12.05
CA TRP A 172 8.72 7.24 12.10
C TRP A 172 8.63 6.64 13.52
N PRO A 173 9.37 7.12 14.54
CA PRO A 173 9.26 6.54 15.88
C PRO A 173 7.82 6.56 16.43
N GLY A 174 7.12 7.68 16.26
CA GLY A 174 5.72 7.81 16.69
C GLY A 174 4.76 6.97 15.84
N LEU A 175 4.98 6.91 14.53
CA LEU A 175 4.20 6.02 13.65
C LEU A 175 4.40 4.56 14.05
N ARG A 176 5.63 4.12 14.29
CA ARG A 176 5.96 2.77 14.71
C ARG A 176 5.18 2.38 15.97
N GLU A 177 5.19 3.22 16.99
CA GLU A 177 4.41 3.00 18.22
C GLU A 177 2.91 2.90 17.95
N ALA A 178 2.35 3.80 17.12
CA ALA A 178 0.95 3.76 16.72
C ALA A 178 0.56 2.46 15.99
N PHE A 179 1.40 1.99 15.07
CA PHE A 179 1.17 0.73 14.35
C PHE A 179 1.30 -0.47 15.27
N GLU A 180 2.32 -0.53 16.12
CA GLU A 180 2.53 -1.65 17.05
C GLU A 180 1.42 -1.75 18.10
N ALA A 181 0.95 -0.61 18.62
CA ALA A 181 -0.22 -0.56 19.49
C ALA A 181 -1.48 -1.05 18.76
N TRP A 182 -1.73 -0.57 17.53
CA TRP A 182 -2.90 -0.96 16.77
C TRP A 182 -2.89 -2.44 16.35
N LEU A 183 -1.74 -2.97 15.96
CA LEU A 183 -1.53 -4.37 15.55
C LEU A 183 -1.41 -5.33 16.74
N SER A 184 -1.35 -4.83 17.97
CA SER A 184 -1.37 -5.67 19.15
C SER A 184 -2.68 -6.45 19.22
N PRO A 185 -2.66 -7.77 19.52
CA PRO A 185 -3.87 -8.53 19.76
C PRO A 185 -4.76 -7.92 20.85
N ALA A 186 -4.17 -7.20 21.82
CA ALA A 186 -4.91 -6.50 22.87
C ALA A 186 -5.84 -5.41 22.35
N ASN A 187 -5.58 -4.86 21.15
CA ASN A 187 -6.41 -3.84 20.52
C ASN A 187 -7.64 -4.43 19.81
N PHE A 188 -7.86 -5.74 19.82
CA PHE A 188 -9.03 -6.37 19.20
C PHE A 188 -9.84 -7.14 20.25
N ASP A 189 -11.17 -7.07 20.17
CA ASP A 189 -12.05 -7.92 20.96
C ASP A 189 -12.20 -9.33 20.37
N ALA A 190 -13.02 -10.18 21.01
CA ALA A 190 -13.21 -11.56 20.60
C ALA A 190 -13.85 -11.69 19.21
N GLU A 191 -14.60 -10.68 18.80
CA GLU A 191 -15.25 -10.56 17.50
C GLU A 191 -14.32 -9.94 16.43
N GLY A 192 -13.07 -9.61 16.79
CA GLY A 192 -12.08 -9.04 15.89
C GLY A 192 -12.28 -7.55 15.60
N LYS A 193 -13.14 -6.86 16.36
CA LYS A 193 -13.35 -5.42 16.24
C LYS A 193 -12.26 -4.67 17.00
N GLN A 194 -11.71 -3.65 16.34
CA GLN A 194 -10.68 -2.80 16.93
C GLN A 194 -11.25 -1.97 18.11
N ARG A 195 -10.48 -1.85 19.20
CA ARG A 195 -10.78 -1.00 20.36
C ARG A 195 -10.37 0.43 20.09
N GLU A 196 -9.16 0.63 19.57
CA GLU A 196 -8.62 1.90 19.10
C GLU A 196 -8.45 1.89 17.58
N ARG A 197 -8.70 3.04 16.95
CA ARG A 197 -8.57 3.19 15.50
C ARG A 197 -7.15 3.67 15.16
N LEU A 198 -6.51 3.02 14.19
CA LEU A 198 -5.19 3.45 13.71
C LEU A 198 -5.16 4.93 13.29
N GLY A 199 -6.24 5.43 12.68
CA GLY A 199 -6.33 6.81 12.25
C GLY A 199 -6.24 7.82 13.41
N ASP A 200 -6.77 7.46 14.58
CA ASP A 200 -6.73 8.30 15.78
C ASP A 200 -5.29 8.33 16.33
N LEU A 201 -4.63 7.17 16.41
CA LEU A 201 -3.24 7.04 16.86
C LEU A 201 -2.25 7.77 15.95
N THR A 202 -2.35 7.54 14.63
CA THR A 202 -1.46 8.15 13.64
C THR A 202 -1.71 9.65 13.45
N SER A 203 -2.91 10.15 13.78
CA SER A 203 -3.22 11.59 13.66
C SER A 203 -2.39 12.47 14.58
N LEU A 204 -1.89 11.90 15.69
CA LEU A 204 -1.00 12.60 16.62
C LEU A 204 0.38 12.88 16.04
N VAL A 205 0.75 12.18 14.95
CA VAL A 205 2.06 12.30 14.29
C VAL A 205 1.99 13.14 13.01
N ARG A 206 0.86 13.14 12.30
CA ARG A 206 0.70 13.87 11.04
C ARG A 206 0.83 15.39 11.25
N VAL A 207 1.60 16.05 10.39
CA VAL A 207 1.74 17.52 10.39
C VAL A 207 0.72 18.23 9.51
N SER A 208 0.02 17.50 8.62
CA SER A 208 -0.96 18.05 7.69
C SER A 208 -2.05 17.04 7.33
N SER A 209 -3.30 17.49 7.41
CA SER A 209 -4.47 16.71 7.01
C SER A 209 -4.87 17.04 5.57
N ASP A 210 -5.31 16.02 4.85
CA ASP A 210 -5.92 16.23 3.55
C ASP A 210 -7.29 16.92 3.72
N PRO A 211 -7.52 18.08 3.10
CA PRO A 211 -8.77 18.83 3.26
C PRO A 211 -10.03 18.09 2.76
N LEU A 212 -9.88 16.96 2.07
CA LEU A 212 -10.98 16.16 1.53
C LEU A 212 -11.29 14.87 2.31
N THR A 213 -10.52 14.53 3.35
CA THR A 213 -10.63 13.22 4.04
C THR A 213 -11.18 13.30 5.45
#